data_AF-A0A2K5E5D3-F1
#
_entry.id   AF-A0A2K5E5D3-F1
#
_cell.length_a   1.000
_cell.length_b   1.000
_cell.length_c   1.000
_cell.angle_alpha   90.00
_cell.angle_beta   90.00
_cell.angle_gamma   90.00
#
_symmetry.space_group_name_H-M   'P 1'
#
loop_
_entity.id
_entity.type
_entity.pdbx_description
1 polymer ?
#
loop_
_entity_poly.entity_id
_entity_poly.type
_entity_poly.pdbx_seq_one_letter_code
_entity_poly.pdbx_strand_id
1 'polypeptide(L)' 'MTTASPSQVRQNYHQDSEAAINRQINLELYASYVYLSIFWTLKLIWGCLPRENGLQRKAQTLLPL' A
#
# COMPACT_ATOMS: atom_id res chain seq x y z
N MET A 1 -32.68 7.97 -14.92
CA MET A 1 -31.24 7.84 -14.58
C MET A 1 -30.62 9.21 -14.76
N THR A 2 -30.16 9.83 -13.68
CA THR A 2 -29.47 11.12 -13.70
C THR A 2 -28.03 10.90 -14.14
N THR A 3 -27.74 11.11 -15.42
CA THR A 3 -26.37 11.16 -15.91
C THR A 3 -25.75 12.47 -15.44
N ALA A 4 -24.78 12.38 -14.52
CA ALA A 4 -24.01 13.55 -14.11
C ALA A 4 -23.32 14.17 -15.33
N SER A 5 -23.34 15.50 -15.42
CA SER A 5 -22.67 16.24 -16.50
C SER A 5 -21.18 15.86 -16.53
N PRO A 6 -20.60 15.57 -17.71
CA PRO A 6 -19.18 15.25 -17.81
C PRO A 6 -18.32 16.43 -17.33
N SER A 7 -17.19 16.13 -16.68
CA SER A 7 -16.26 17.15 -16.20
C SER A 7 -15.77 18.04 -17.34
N GLN A 8 -15.72 19.36 -17.12
CA GLN A 8 -15.25 20.34 -18.12
C GLN A 8 -13.79 20.12 -18.54
N VAL A 9 -13.01 19.44 -17.71
CA VAL A 9 -11.57 19.14 -17.96
C VAL A 9 -11.40 17.83 -18.72
N ARG A 10 -12.46 17.02 -18.87
CA ARG A 10 -12.39 15.68 -19.46
C ARG A 10 -12.25 15.76 -20.98
N GLN A 11 -11.01 15.80 -21.47
CA GLN A 11 -10.67 15.82 -22.90
C GLN A 11 -10.09 14.45 -23.32
N ASN A 12 -10.65 13.82 -24.36
CA ASN A 12 -10.20 12.52 -24.89
C ASN A 12 -10.10 11.37 -23.86
N TYR A 13 -10.84 11.44 -22.74
CA TYR A 13 -10.76 10.45 -21.68
C TYR A 13 -11.91 9.43 -21.75
N HIS A 14 -11.60 8.26 -22.31
CA HIS A 14 -12.56 7.18 -22.51
C HIS A 14 -12.98 6.51 -21.19
N GLN A 15 -14.21 5.99 -21.15
CA GLN A 15 -14.76 5.32 -19.97
C GLN A 15 -13.99 4.04 -19.61
N ASP A 16 -13.46 3.33 -20.60
CA ASP A 16 -12.64 2.13 -20.37
C ASP A 16 -11.32 2.48 -19.68
N SER A 17 -10.70 3.61 -20.03
CA SER A 17 -9.50 4.12 -19.37
C SER A 17 -9.80 4.48 -17.91
N GLU A 18 -10.94 5.10 -17.65
CA GLU A 18 -11.42 5.41 -16.29
C GLU A 18 -11.64 4.15 -15.45
N ALA A 19 -12.28 3.13 -16.03
CA ALA A 19 -12.48 1.85 -15.36
C ALA A 19 -11.15 1.12 -15.09
N ALA A 20 -10.20 1.17 -16.03
CA ALA A 20 -8.88 0.57 -15.86
C ALA A 20 -8.08 1.25 -14.74
N ILE A 21 -8.08 2.59 -14.69
CA ILE A 21 -7.41 3.35 -13.62
C ILE A 21 -8.03 3.04 -12.25
N ASN A 22 -9.35 2.99 -12.16
CA ASN A 22 -10.02 2.64 -10.91
C ASN A 22 -9.66 1.23 -10.43
N ARG A 23 -9.50 0.27 -11.35
CA ARG A 23 -9.02 -1.08 -11.01
C ARG A 23 -7.57 -1.05 -10.53
N GLN A 24 -6.69 -0.31 -11.21
CA GLN A 24 -5.29 -0.19 -10.83
C GLN A 24 -5.13 0.43 -9.43
N ILE A 25 -5.85 1.51 -9.13
CA ILE A 25 -5.85 2.15 -7.81
C ILE A 25 -6.25 1.15 -6.72
N ASN A 26 -7.31 0.36 -6.95
CA ASN A 26 -7.73 -0.67 -6.01
C ASN A 26 -6.68 -1.77 -5.81
N LEU A 27 -6.00 -2.19 -6.88
CA LEU A 27 -4.92 -3.18 -6.82
C LEU A 27 -3.72 -2.65 -6.01
N GLU A 28 -3.32 -1.40 -6.20
CA GLU A 28 -2.22 -0.77 -5.47
C GLU A 28 -2.55 -0.56 -3.98
N LEU A 29 -3.79 -0.17 -3.67
CA LEU A 29 -4.28 -0.10 -2.30
C LEU A 29 -4.25 -1.47 -1.62
N TYR A 30 -4.70 -2.51 -2.32
CA TYR A 30 -4.65 -3.88 -1.82
C TYR A 30 -3.22 -4.37 -1.60
N ALA A 31 -2.33 -4.12 -2.56
CA ALA A 31 -0.91 -4.45 -2.42
C ALA A 31 -0.31 -3.74 -1.20
N SER A 32 -0.59 -2.44 -1.02
CA SER A 32 -0.14 -1.66 0.13
C SER A 32 -0.62 -2.25 1.46
N TYR A 33 -1.89 -2.70 1.54
CA TYR A 33 -2.43 -3.37 2.72
C TYR A 33 -1.73 -4.70 3.01
N VAL A 34 -1.47 -5.50 1.99
CA VAL A 34 -0.74 -6.77 2.10
C VAL A 34 0.71 -6.54 2.56
N TYR A 35 1.41 -5.56 1.99
CA TYR A 35 2.77 -5.23 2.43
C TYR A 35 2.80 -4.78 3.88
N LEU A 36 1.83 -3.96 4.29
CA LEU A 36 1.70 -3.54 5.68
C LEU A 36 1.46 -4.75 6.59
N SER A 37 0.55 -5.66 6.22
CA SER A 37 0.28 -6.86 7.02
C SER A 37 1.49 -7.79 7.12
N ILE A 38 2.27 -7.95 6.04
CA ILE A 38 3.54 -8.69 6.04
C ILE A 38 4.54 -8.02 6.99
N PHE A 39 4.67 -6.70 6.95
CA PHE A 39 5.56 -5.96 7.86
C PHE A 39 5.18 -6.15 9.34
N TRP A 40 3.89 -6.03 9.67
CA TRP A 40 3.40 -6.26 11.03
C TRP A 40 3.60 -7.71 11.47
N THR A 41 3.29 -8.67 10.60
CA THR A 41 3.47 -10.10 10.87
C THR A 41 4.94 -10.44 11.10
N LEU A 42 5.83 -9.92 10.25
CA LEU A 42 7.27 -10.08 10.39
C LEU A 42 7.76 -9.47 11.70
N LYS A 43 7.29 -8.27 12.07
CA LYS A 43 7.63 -7.62 13.34
C LYS A 43 7.22 -8.44 14.56
N LEU A 44 6.04 -9.06 14.52
CA LEU A 44 5.56 -9.93 15.60
C LEU A 44 6.38 -11.22 15.70
N ILE A 45 6.70 -11.85 14.56
CA ILE A 45 7.55 -13.06 14.51
C ILE A 45 8.96 -12.74 15.03
N TRP A 46 9.54 -11.61 14.62
CA TRP A 46 10.86 -11.18 15.09
C TRP A 46 10.89 -10.90 16.60
N GLY A 47 9.75 -10.49 17.18
CA GLY A 47 9.58 -10.32 18.62
C GLY A 47 9.48 -11.64 19.39
N CYS A 48 9.09 -12.75 18.74
CA CYS A 48 9.00 -14.09 19.33
C CYS A 48 10.30 -14.90 19.21
N LEU A 49 11.28 -14.42 18.43
CA LEU A 49 12.60 -15.07 18.34
C LEU A 49 13.35 -14.86 19.67
N PRO A 50 13.97 -15.90 20.27
CA PRO A 50 14.76 -15.75 21.48
C PRO A 50 15.78 -14.64 21.28
N ARG A 51 15.73 -13.63 22.15
CA ARG A 51 16.58 -12.43 22.11
C ARG A 51 18.02 -12.83 22.42
N GLU A 52 18.71 -13.39 21.43
CA GLU A 52 20.16 -13.61 21.44
C GLU A 52 20.83 -12.27 21.08
N ASN A 53 21.11 -11.50 22.13
CA ASN A 53 22.25 -10.58 22.27
C ASN A 53 22.38 -9.39 21.30
N GLY A 54 22.38 -8.18 21.87
CA GLY A 54 23.22 -7.02 21.48
C GLY A 54 23.05 -6.34 20.11
N LEU A 55 22.94 -7.09 19.01
CA LEU A 55 22.96 -6.59 17.63
C LEU A 55 21.63 -5.96 17.19
N GLN A 56 20.48 -6.43 17.68
CA GLN A 56 19.16 -5.94 17.26
C GLN A 56 18.92 -4.46 17.62
N ARG A 57 19.50 -3.96 18.72
CA ARG A 57 19.37 -2.53 19.09
C ARG A 57 20.01 -1.59 18.06
N LYS A 58 21.08 -2.01 17.39
CA LYS A 58 21.72 -1.20 16.34
C LYS A 58 20.91 -1.18 15.04
N ALA A 59 20.21 -2.27 14.72
CA ALA A 59 19.36 -2.34 13.53
C ALA A 59 18.11 -1.46 13.65
N GLN A 60 17.52 -1.34 14.85
CA GLN A 60 16.34 -0.50 15.08
C GLN A 60 16.63 1.02 15.04
N THR A 61 17.85 1.45 15.37
CA THR A 61 18.28 2.87 15.30
C THR A 61 18.76 3.29 13.91
N LEU A 62 18.91 2.35 12.96
CA LEU A 62 19.42 2.60 11.62
C LEU A 62 18.35 2.50 10.52
N LEU A 63 17.07 2.38 10.88
CA LEU A 63 15.98 2.58 9.94
C LEU A 63 15.50 4.04 10.06
N PRO A 64 16.09 5.01 9.32
CA PRO A 64 15.46 6.30 9.19
C PRO A 64 14.20 6.11 8.34
N LEU A 65 13.26 7.03 8.55
CA LEU A 65 12.11 7.29 7.69
C LEU A 65 12.45 7.17 6.19
#